data_AF-A0A528CCU7-F1
#
_entry.id   AF-A0A528CCU7-F1
#
_cell.length_a   1.000
_cell.length_b   1.000
_cell.length_c   1.000
_cell.angle_alpha   90.00
_cell.angle_beta   90.00
_cell.angle_gamma   90.00
#
_symmetry.space_group_name_H-M   'P 1'
#
loop_
_entity.id
_entity.type
_entity.pdbx_description
1 polymer ?
#
loop_
_entity_poly.entity_id
_entity_poly.type
_entity_poly.pdbx_seq_one_letter_code
_entity_poly.pdbx_strand_id
1 'polypeptide(L)'
;VDVGTNAEIVLGNRQRVVAASSPTGPAFEGAEISGGQRAAPGAIERVRIDPDTLEPKYRVIGSELWSDEPGFLDSVQATGVTGICGSGIIEVVAEMYLAGIISEDGVVDGGLSARSPRVTANGRTFSYVLKEGEPRITITQTDVRAIQLAKAALYAGTKLLMEKQHTDHVDRIHFAGAFGSFIDPKYAMVLGLIPDCDLDKVSAVGNAAGAGARMALLNRGYRREIEETVSRIEKIETALESRFQEHFVYAMALPNKVDPFPKLSAAVK
;
A
#
# COMPACT_ATOMS: atom_id res chain seq x y z
N VAL A 1 2.70 -4.81 -11.00
CA VAL A 1 1.78 -5.16 -9.91
C VAL A 1 0.48 -4.43 -10.15
N ASP A 2 -0.62 -5.14 -10.38
CA ASP A 2 -1.96 -4.58 -10.33
C ASP A 2 -2.54 -4.88 -8.95
N VAL A 3 -3.04 -3.85 -8.26
CA VAL A 3 -3.48 -3.97 -6.87
C VAL A 3 -4.97 -3.69 -6.80
N GLY A 4 -5.72 -4.70 -6.37
CA GLY A 4 -7.12 -4.61 -5.96
C GLY A 4 -7.41 -5.63 -4.86
N THR A 5 -8.64 -6.13 -4.83
CA THR A 5 -9.07 -7.18 -3.89
C THR A 5 -8.21 -8.45 -4.02
N ASN A 6 -7.81 -8.77 -5.25
CA ASN A 6 -6.63 -9.59 -5.51
C ASN A 6 -5.54 -8.69 -6.07
N ALA A 7 -4.30 -9.10 -5.91
CA ALA A 7 -3.18 -8.47 -6.58
C ALA A 7 -2.57 -9.40 -7.62
N GLU A 8 -2.54 -8.94 -8.86
CA GLU A 8 -1.89 -9.61 -9.97
C GLU A 8 -0.46 -9.12 -10.12
N ILE A 9 0.47 -10.07 -10.09
CA ILE A 9 1.91 -9.80 -10.11
C ILE A 9 2.46 -10.45 -11.37
N VAL A 10 3.18 -9.67 -12.16
CA VAL A 10 3.97 -10.15 -13.29
C VAL A 10 5.40 -9.73 -13.05
N LEU A 11 6.31 -10.70 -13.05
CA LEU A 11 7.75 -10.47 -12.96
C LEU A 11 8.40 -11.10 -14.19
N GLY A 12 9.24 -10.34 -14.89
CA GLY A 12 9.91 -10.89 -16.04
C GLY A 12 10.80 -9.91 -16.78
N ASN A 13 11.40 -10.44 -17.83
CA ASN A 13 12.23 -9.72 -18.78
C ASN A 13 11.96 -10.28 -20.19
N ARG A 14 12.83 -9.96 -21.16
CA ARG A 14 12.67 -10.44 -22.55
C ARG A 14 12.78 -11.96 -22.72
N GLN A 15 13.36 -12.67 -21.75
CA GLN A 15 13.64 -14.10 -21.83
C GLN A 15 12.56 -14.94 -21.15
N ARG A 16 12.07 -14.51 -19.98
CA ARG A 16 11.08 -15.25 -19.19
C ARG A 16 10.17 -14.31 -18.41
N VAL A 17 8.91 -14.71 -18.30
CA VAL A 17 7.86 -14.01 -17.57
C VAL A 17 7.12 -15.01 -16.70
N VAL A 18 7.05 -14.73 -15.41
CA VAL A 18 6.26 -15.47 -14.42
C VAL A 18 5.16 -14.57 -13.87
N ALA A 19 4.01 -15.16 -13.54
CA ALA A 19 2.88 -14.42 -12.99
C ALA A 19 2.21 -15.17 -11.84
N ALA A 20 1.67 -14.43 -10.89
CA ALA A 20 0.89 -14.94 -9.78
C ALA A 20 -0.28 -14.01 -9.47
N SER A 21 -1.34 -14.56 -8.87
CA SER A 21 -2.38 -13.79 -8.19
C SER A 21 -2.26 -14.05 -6.69
N SER A 22 -2.36 -12.98 -5.90
CA SER A 22 -2.23 -13.01 -4.44
C SER A 22 -3.51 -12.48 -3.79
N PRO A 23 -4.06 -13.17 -2.77
CA PRO A 23 -5.31 -12.76 -2.12
C PRO A 23 -5.03 -11.65 -1.10
N THR A 24 -4.98 -10.40 -1.57
CA THR A 24 -4.72 -9.23 -0.73
C THR A 24 -5.93 -8.80 0.10
N GLY A 25 -7.15 -9.17 -0.31
CA GLY A 25 -8.37 -8.67 0.30
C GLY A 25 -8.60 -7.18 0.00
N PRO A 26 -9.75 -6.63 0.42
CA PRO A 26 -10.18 -5.30 -0.01
C PRO A 26 -9.65 -4.15 0.88
N ALA A 27 -8.73 -4.43 1.81
CA ALA A 27 -8.25 -3.46 2.80
C ALA A 27 -7.66 -2.19 2.16
N PHE A 28 -6.90 -2.35 1.06
CA PHE A 28 -6.36 -1.23 0.29
C PHE A 28 -7.41 -0.46 -0.51
N GLU A 29 -8.60 -0.99 -0.70
CA GLU A 29 -9.72 -0.27 -1.33
C GLU A 29 -10.56 0.51 -0.30
N GLY A 30 -10.13 0.50 0.98
CA GLY A 30 -10.84 1.12 2.09
C GLY A 30 -12.01 0.29 2.61
N ALA A 31 -12.25 -0.91 2.06
CA ALA A 31 -13.24 -1.82 2.63
C ALA A 31 -12.63 -2.52 3.86
N GLU A 32 -13.47 -2.81 4.87
CA GLU A 32 -13.06 -3.47 6.12
C GLU A 32 -12.06 -2.68 6.97
N ILE A 33 -11.87 -1.40 6.68
CA ILE A 33 -11.12 -0.45 7.51
C ILE A 33 -12.12 0.48 8.19
N SER A 34 -11.98 0.69 9.49
CA SER A 34 -12.97 1.35 10.35
C SER A 34 -13.38 2.76 9.87
N GLY A 35 -12.41 3.56 9.41
CA GLY A 35 -12.65 4.86 8.77
C GLY A 35 -12.53 4.84 7.24
N GLY A 36 -12.41 3.65 6.65
CA GLY A 36 -12.08 3.45 5.25
C GLY A 36 -13.24 3.77 4.31
N GLN A 37 -12.92 4.33 3.16
CA GLN A 37 -13.86 4.54 2.06
C GLN A 37 -13.16 4.49 0.70
N ARG A 38 -13.95 4.44 -0.36
CA ARG A 38 -13.45 4.63 -1.73
C ARG A 38 -12.92 6.06 -1.92
N ALA A 39 -11.97 6.20 -2.83
CA ALA A 39 -11.45 7.50 -3.25
C ALA A 39 -12.57 8.37 -3.83
N ALA A 40 -12.91 9.44 -3.12
CA ALA A 40 -13.92 10.43 -3.49
C ALA A 40 -13.58 11.77 -2.79
N PRO A 41 -14.09 12.92 -3.28
CA PRO A 41 -13.88 14.20 -2.62
C PRO A 41 -14.19 14.16 -1.12
N GLY A 42 -13.29 14.71 -0.31
CA GLY A 42 -13.35 14.64 1.16
C GLY A 42 -12.69 13.41 1.80
N ALA A 43 -12.30 12.39 1.02
CA ALA A 43 -11.50 11.27 1.54
C ALA A 43 -10.06 11.71 1.79
N ILE A 44 -9.49 11.37 2.95
CA ILE A 44 -8.06 11.57 3.25
C ILE A 44 -7.24 10.70 2.29
N GLU A 45 -6.34 11.33 1.54
CA GLU A 45 -5.47 10.68 0.54
C GLU A 45 -3.98 10.79 0.85
N ARG A 46 -3.58 11.73 1.70
CA ARG A 46 -2.20 11.92 2.16
C ARG A 46 -2.16 12.16 3.66
N VAL A 47 -1.15 11.62 4.34
CA VAL A 47 -0.98 11.73 5.79
C VAL A 47 0.50 11.93 6.14
N ARG A 48 0.80 12.85 7.05
CA ARG A 48 2.12 12.99 7.69
C ARG A 48 1.93 13.03 9.19
N ILE A 49 2.81 12.37 9.93
CA ILE A 49 2.81 12.37 11.39
C ILE A 49 4.15 12.93 11.87
N ASP A 50 4.09 13.95 12.70
CA ASP A 50 5.28 14.48 13.35
C ASP A 50 5.81 13.47 14.40
N PRO A 51 7.07 12.99 14.31
CA PRO A 51 7.56 11.91 15.17
C PRO A 51 7.75 12.33 16.64
N ASP A 52 7.88 13.63 16.92
CA ASP A 52 8.11 14.14 18.26
C ASP A 52 6.79 14.35 19.02
N THR A 53 5.84 15.00 18.36
CA THR A 53 4.52 15.39 18.91
C THR A 53 3.43 14.36 18.67
N LEU A 54 3.60 13.49 17.66
CA LEU A 54 2.62 12.53 17.15
C LEU A 54 1.37 13.18 16.57
N GLU A 55 1.41 14.49 16.30
CA GLU A 55 0.30 15.20 15.66
C GLU A 55 0.26 14.90 14.15
N PRO A 56 -0.92 14.53 13.63
CA PRO A 56 -1.08 14.29 12.20
C PRO A 56 -1.41 15.58 11.46
N LYS A 57 -0.99 15.63 10.21
CA LYS A 57 -1.63 16.45 9.18
C LYS A 57 -1.99 15.60 7.98
N TYR A 58 -3.06 15.98 7.29
CA TYR A 58 -3.58 15.23 6.16
C TYR A 58 -4.07 16.14 5.04
N ARG A 59 -4.12 15.58 3.82
CA ARG A 59 -4.86 16.17 2.69
C ARG A 59 -6.02 15.28 2.31
N VAL A 60 -7.06 15.89 1.76
CA VAL A 60 -8.21 15.18 1.21
C VAL A 60 -8.34 15.39 -0.29
N ILE A 61 -8.93 14.42 -0.97
CA ILE A 61 -9.26 14.55 -2.40
C ILE A 61 -10.14 15.78 -2.59
N GLY A 62 -9.73 16.66 -3.50
CA GLY A 62 -10.42 17.93 -3.78
C GLY A 62 -9.84 19.15 -3.05
N SER A 63 -8.80 18.98 -2.22
CA SER A 63 -8.04 20.09 -1.64
C SER A 63 -6.54 19.88 -1.77
N GLU A 64 -5.84 20.94 -2.18
CA GLU A 64 -4.37 20.97 -2.23
C GLU A 64 -3.73 21.35 -0.89
N LEU A 65 -4.53 21.86 0.06
CA LEU A 65 -4.09 22.34 1.36
C LEU A 65 -3.97 21.19 2.36
N TRP A 66 -2.95 21.25 3.21
CA TRP A 66 -2.85 20.38 4.39
C TRP A 66 -3.81 20.84 5.48
N SER A 67 -4.23 19.92 6.35
CA SER A 67 -5.21 20.17 7.41
C SER A 67 -4.77 21.22 8.45
N ASP A 68 -3.47 21.49 8.55
CA ASP A 68 -2.86 22.51 9.42
C ASP A 68 -2.66 23.87 8.72
N GLU A 69 -2.96 23.97 7.43
CA GLU A 69 -2.80 25.20 6.67
C GLU A 69 -4.04 26.11 6.75
N PRO A 70 -3.86 27.45 6.81
CA PRO A 70 -4.97 28.39 6.76
C PRO A 70 -5.83 28.20 5.52
N GLY A 71 -7.16 28.21 5.69
CA GLY A 71 -8.12 28.03 4.58
C GLY A 71 -8.45 26.57 4.26
N PHE A 72 -7.84 25.58 4.92
CA PHE A 72 -8.20 24.17 4.73
C PHE A 72 -9.69 23.92 4.98
N LEU A 73 -10.23 24.40 6.10
CA LEU A 73 -11.65 24.22 6.45
C LEU A 73 -12.59 24.82 5.41
N ASP A 74 -12.24 25.98 4.85
CA ASP A 74 -13.01 26.62 3.77
C ASP A 74 -12.93 25.79 2.47
N SER A 75 -11.74 25.26 2.15
CA SER A 75 -11.53 24.43 0.96
C SER A 75 -12.34 23.13 0.98
N VAL A 76 -12.65 22.61 2.17
CA VAL A 76 -13.44 21.38 2.34
C VAL A 76 -14.86 21.65 2.80
N GLN A 77 -15.33 22.90 2.83
CA GLN A 77 -16.66 23.25 3.35
C GLN A 77 -17.80 22.49 2.64
N ALA A 78 -17.67 22.25 1.34
CA ALA A 78 -18.70 21.57 0.54
C ALA A 78 -18.70 20.05 0.70
N THR A 79 -17.54 19.44 0.94
CA THR A 79 -17.38 17.96 0.95
C THR A 79 -17.20 17.40 2.35
N GLY A 80 -16.69 18.19 3.29
CA GLY A 80 -16.18 17.74 4.57
C GLY A 80 -14.95 16.84 4.44
N VAL A 81 -14.54 16.27 5.58
CA VAL A 81 -13.57 15.16 5.64
C VAL A 81 -14.35 13.92 6.05
N THR A 82 -14.54 12.99 5.13
CA THR A 82 -15.58 11.95 5.23
C THR A 82 -15.05 10.58 5.64
N GLY A 83 -13.75 10.34 5.45
CA GLY A 83 -13.09 9.08 5.76
C GLY A 83 -11.68 9.07 5.18
N ILE A 84 -11.07 7.88 5.06
CA ILE A 84 -9.73 7.68 4.51
C ILE A 84 -9.79 6.74 3.30
N CYS A 85 -9.16 7.12 2.19
CA CYS A 85 -9.05 6.25 1.03
C CYS A 85 -7.77 5.41 1.11
N GLY A 86 -7.64 4.43 0.22
CA GLY A 86 -6.53 3.48 0.28
C GLY A 86 -5.12 4.09 0.23
N SER A 87 -4.89 5.19 -0.50
CA SER A 87 -3.59 5.87 -0.47
C SER A 87 -3.32 6.50 0.90
N GLY A 88 -4.35 7.10 1.52
CA GLY A 88 -4.29 7.58 2.89
C GLY A 88 -4.04 6.45 3.89
N ILE A 89 -4.63 5.27 3.68
CA ILE A 89 -4.43 4.09 4.54
C ILE A 89 -2.97 3.59 4.46
N ILE A 90 -2.39 3.53 3.26
CA ILE A 90 -0.97 3.18 3.08
C ILE A 90 -0.10 4.20 3.83
N GLU A 91 -0.33 5.49 3.61
CA GLU A 91 0.51 6.54 4.22
C GLU A 91 0.34 6.57 5.75
N VAL A 92 -0.87 6.49 6.30
CA VAL A 92 -1.05 6.57 7.76
C VAL A 92 -0.41 5.40 8.49
N VAL A 93 -0.51 4.16 7.97
CA VAL A 93 0.11 3.00 8.62
C VAL A 93 1.64 3.09 8.52
N ALA A 94 2.16 3.51 7.37
CA ALA A 94 3.59 3.71 7.20
C ALA A 94 4.14 4.85 8.08
N GLU A 95 3.43 5.98 8.17
CA GLU A 95 3.77 7.10 9.06
C GLU A 95 3.67 6.71 10.53
N MET A 96 2.67 5.92 10.93
CA MET A 96 2.58 5.38 12.29
C MET A 96 3.79 4.51 12.63
N TYR A 97 4.30 3.73 11.67
CA TYR A 97 5.52 2.94 11.87
C TYR A 97 6.76 3.83 11.98
N LEU A 98 6.93 4.80 11.06
CA LEU A 98 8.06 5.73 11.08
C LEU A 98 8.10 6.61 12.34
N ALA A 99 6.94 7.02 12.85
CA ALA A 99 6.82 7.80 14.08
C ALA A 99 6.92 6.94 15.37
N GLY A 100 7.08 5.61 15.23
CA GLY A 100 7.15 4.70 16.37
C GLY A 100 5.83 4.50 17.12
N ILE A 101 4.69 4.86 16.52
CA ILE A 101 3.35 4.63 17.08
C ILE A 101 2.97 3.15 17.01
N ILE A 102 3.42 2.46 15.95
CA ILE A 102 3.32 1.01 15.85
C ILE A 102 4.70 0.37 15.81
N SER A 103 4.81 -0.80 16.45
CA SER A 103 6.01 -1.62 16.37
C SER A 103 6.18 -2.24 14.98
N GLU A 104 7.34 -2.86 14.74
CA GLU A 104 7.58 -3.69 13.56
C GLU A 104 6.49 -4.76 13.35
N ASP A 105 5.98 -5.36 14.44
CA ASP A 105 4.92 -6.37 14.38
C ASP A 105 3.51 -5.75 14.26
N GLY A 106 3.41 -4.42 14.12
CA GLY A 106 2.17 -3.66 13.90
C GLY A 106 1.34 -3.41 15.16
N VAL A 107 1.92 -3.55 16.35
CA VAL A 107 1.21 -3.30 17.62
C VAL A 107 1.22 -1.81 17.93
N VAL A 108 0.05 -1.21 18.18
CA VAL A 108 -0.07 0.19 18.61
C VAL A 108 0.44 0.33 20.05
N ASP A 109 1.46 1.16 20.25
CA ASP A 109 2.06 1.36 21.56
C ASP A 109 1.18 2.23 22.47
N GLY A 110 0.47 1.58 23.38
CA GLY A 110 -0.35 2.25 24.39
C GLY A 110 0.41 3.11 25.38
N GLY A 111 1.73 2.90 25.55
CA GLY A 111 2.58 3.74 26.40
C GLY A 111 2.63 5.19 25.92
N LEU A 112 2.38 5.43 24.62
CA LEU A 112 2.32 6.76 24.03
C LEU A 112 1.07 7.57 24.40
N SER A 113 0.03 6.94 24.97
CA SER A 113 -1.18 7.64 25.43
C SER A 113 -0.91 8.68 26.53
N ALA A 114 0.16 8.51 27.31
CA ALA A 114 0.61 9.50 28.27
C ALA A 114 1.33 10.71 27.62
N ARG A 115 1.82 10.55 26.38
CA ARG A 115 2.55 11.57 25.63
C ARG A 115 1.67 12.33 24.64
N SER A 116 0.71 11.65 24.02
CA SER A 116 -0.16 12.23 23.00
C SER A 116 -1.61 11.78 23.17
N PRO A 117 -2.59 12.71 23.14
CA PRO A 117 -4.01 12.37 23.21
C PRO A 117 -4.48 11.61 21.94
N ARG A 118 -3.65 11.56 20.90
CA ARG A 118 -3.94 10.83 19.66
C ARG A 118 -3.90 9.31 19.85
N VAL A 119 -3.24 8.80 20.88
CA VAL A 119 -3.22 7.36 21.19
C VAL A 119 -4.23 7.07 22.29
N THR A 120 -5.30 6.36 21.94
CA THR A 120 -6.44 6.11 22.85
C THR A 120 -6.68 4.63 23.05
N ALA A 121 -7.04 4.24 24.28
CA ALA A 121 -7.43 2.86 24.56
C ALA A 121 -8.70 2.47 23.79
N ASN A 122 -8.69 1.26 23.24
CA ASN A 122 -9.80 0.63 22.53
C ASN A 122 -9.92 -0.83 22.99
N GLY A 123 -10.73 -1.05 24.04
CA GLY A 123 -10.85 -2.34 24.70
C GLY A 123 -9.51 -2.79 25.30
N ARG A 124 -8.97 -3.90 24.80
CA ARG A 124 -7.66 -4.47 25.22
C ARG A 124 -6.48 -3.96 24.38
N THR A 125 -6.73 -3.07 23.43
CA THR A 125 -5.77 -2.56 22.45
C THR A 125 -5.77 -1.04 22.45
N PHE A 126 -5.01 -0.43 21.55
CA PHE A 126 -4.98 1.02 21.35
C PHE A 126 -5.27 1.35 19.89
N SER A 127 -5.75 2.57 19.67
CA SER A 127 -6.00 3.16 18.34
C SER A 127 -5.27 4.50 18.24
N TYR A 128 -4.94 4.90 17.01
CA TYR A 128 -4.44 6.23 16.69
C TYR A 128 -5.56 7.11 16.11
N VAL A 129 -5.71 8.34 16.57
CA VAL A 129 -6.77 9.26 16.13
C VAL A 129 -6.22 10.22 15.07
N LEU A 130 -6.47 9.90 13.81
CA LEU A 130 -6.02 10.70 12.66
C LEU A 130 -6.76 12.04 12.57
N LYS A 131 -8.08 12.04 12.79
CA LYS A 131 -8.92 13.26 12.77
C LYS A 131 -9.89 13.25 13.94
N GLU A 132 -9.99 14.39 14.61
CA GLU A 132 -11.02 14.68 15.62
C GLU A 132 -12.28 15.33 15.00
N GLY A 133 -13.38 15.35 15.77
CA GLY A 133 -14.69 15.87 15.33
C GLY A 133 -15.42 14.91 14.41
N GLU A 134 -16.66 15.22 14.00
CA GLU A 134 -17.48 14.29 13.21
C GLU A 134 -17.18 14.34 11.69
N PRO A 135 -17.04 13.20 11.00
CA PRO A 135 -16.78 11.87 11.58
C PRO A 135 -15.37 11.81 12.17
N ARG A 136 -15.23 11.11 13.31
CA ARG A 136 -13.93 10.89 13.95
C ARG A 136 -13.23 9.78 13.20
N ILE A 137 -12.02 10.02 12.71
CA ILE A 137 -11.28 9.02 11.92
C ILE A 137 -10.16 8.47 12.80
N THR A 138 -10.24 7.17 13.07
CA THR A 138 -9.26 6.44 13.88
C THR A 138 -8.70 5.27 13.09
N ILE A 139 -7.45 4.92 13.39
CA ILE A 139 -6.78 3.72 12.90
C ILE A 139 -6.67 2.76 14.08
N THR A 140 -7.44 1.69 14.02
CA THR A 140 -7.52 0.68 15.08
C THR A 140 -6.44 -0.39 14.91
N GLN A 141 -6.18 -1.15 15.98
CA GLN A 141 -5.31 -2.31 15.91
C GLN A 141 -5.77 -3.34 14.86
N THR A 142 -7.08 -3.49 14.67
CA THR A 142 -7.67 -4.39 13.65
C THR A 142 -7.40 -3.87 12.24
N ASP A 143 -7.50 -2.55 12.02
CA ASP A 143 -7.19 -1.94 10.72
C ASP A 143 -5.72 -2.17 10.35
N VAL A 144 -4.79 -1.95 11.30
CA VAL A 144 -3.36 -2.24 11.10
C VAL A 144 -3.16 -3.72 10.74
N ARG A 145 -3.84 -4.64 11.43
CA ARG A 145 -3.74 -6.08 11.14
C ARG A 145 -4.29 -6.42 9.74
N ALA A 146 -5.41 -5.83 9.33
CA ALA A 146 -5.96 -6.04 7.98
C ALA A 146 -4.96 -5.62 6.90
N ILE A 147 -4.29 -4.48 7.10
CA ILE A 147 -3.26 -3.99 6.18
C ILE A 147 -2.02 -4.87 6.17
N GLN A 148 -1.58 -5.38 7.34
CA GLN A 148 -0.48 -6.35 7.40
C GLN A 148 -0.79 -7.62 6.61
N LEU A 149 -1.99 -8.18 6.76
CA LEU A 149 -2.41 -9.38 6.02
C LEU A 149 -2.39 -9.12 4.51
N ALA A 150 -2.94 -7.99 4.09
CA ALA A 150 -3.00 -7.59 2.68
C ALA A 150 -1.62 -7.40 2.07
N LYS A 151 -0.74 -6.63 2.73
CA LYS A 151 0.62 -6.40 2.22
C LYS A 151 1.47 -7.66 2.27
N ALA A 152 1.27 -8.52 3.28
CA ALA A 152 2.02 -9.77 3.40
C ALA A 152 1.70 -10.73 2.25
N ALA A 153 0.44 -10.83 1.84
CA ALA A 153 0.02 -11.63 0.69
C ALA A 153 0.70 -11.17 -0.61
N LEU A 154 0.69 -9.86 -0.88
CA LEU A 154 1.32 -9.31 -2.08
C LEU A 154 2.85 -9.48 -2.06
N TYR A 155 3.49 -9.20 -0.93
CA TYR A 155 4.94 -9.36 -0.80
C TYR A 155 5.35 -10.82 -0.98
N ALA A 156 4.64 -11.75 -0.34
CA ALA A 156 4.90 -13.18 -0.45
C ALA A 156 4.77 -13.69 -1.89
N GLY A 157 3.72 -13.25 -2.61
CA GLY A 157 3.58 -13.54 -4.03
C GLY A 157 4.73 -12.99 -4.85
N THR A 158 5.17 -11.75 -4.58
CA THR A 158 6.30 -11.14 -5.29
C THR A 158 7.61 -11.88 -5.02
N LYS A 159 7.90 -12.20 -3.76
CA LYS A 159 9.10 -12.94 -3.35
C LYS A 159 9.14 -14.33 -3.98
N LEU A 160 8.00 -15.02 -4.01
CA LEU A 160 7.89 -16.31 -4.68
C LEU A 160 8.22 -16.21 -6.18
N LEU A 161 7.71 -15.19 -6.88
CA LEU A 161 8.06 -14.97 -8.28
C LEU A 161 9.56 -14.67 -8.46
N MET A 162 10.16 -13.89 -7.57
CA MET A 162 11.60 -13.61 -7.57
C MET A 162 12.41 -14.91 -7.42
N GLU A 163 12.00 -15.81 -6.53
CA GLU A 163 12.64 -17.11 -6.37
C GLU A 163 12.52 -18.00 -7.61
N LYS A 164 11.33 -18.03 -8.24
CA LYS A 164 11.14 -18.75 -9.51
C LYS A 164 12.00 -18.16 -10.62
N GLN A 165 12.25 -16.84 -10.60
CA GLN A 165 13.18 -16.19 -11.52
C GLN A 165 14.65 -16.22 -11.10
N HIS A 166 14.96 -16.84 -9.96
CA HIS A 166 16.32 -16.90 -9.42
C HIS A 166 16.98 -15.52 -9.30
N THR A 167 16.19 -14.52 -8.90
CA THR A 167 16.67 -13.15 -8.65
C THR A 167 16.43 -12.74 -7.21
N ASP A 168 17.37 -11.97 -6.67
CA ASP A 168 17.30 -11.31 -5.37
C ASP A 168 16.96 -9.82 -5.48
N HIS A 169 16.93 -9.27 -6.70
CA HIS A 169 16.70 -7.85 -6.98
C HIS A 169 15.65 -7.65 -8.08
N VAL A 170 15.05 -6.45 -8.05
CA VAL A 170 14.18 -5.95 -9.11
C VAL A 170 14.65 -4.55 -9.52
N ASP A 171 14.85 -4.36 -10.83
CA ASP A 171 15.35 -3.09 -11.36
C ASP A 171 14.29 -2.00 -11.40
N ARG A 172 13.03 -2.39 -11.60
CA ARG A 172 11.88 -1.49 -11.79
C ARG A 172 10.61 -2.13 -11.28
N ILE A 173 9.75 -1.30 -10.70
CA ILE A 173 8.43 -1.71 -10.24
C ILE A 173 7.39 -0.77 -10.84
N HIS A 174 6.35 -1.36 -11.43
CA HIS A 174 5.23 -0.62 -11.99
C HIS A 174 3.94 -1.00 -11.27
N PHE A 175 3.27 0.01 -10.70
CA PHE A 175 1.92 -0.13 -10.16
C PHE A 175 0.89 0.18 -11.25
N ALA A 176 0.05 -0.81 -11.55
CA ALA A 176 -1.08 -0.68 -12.44
C ALA A 176 -2.38 -0.56 -11.64
N GLY A 177 -3.46 -0.24 -12.35
CA GLY A 177 -4.80 -0.14 -11.78
C GLY A 177 -5.12 1.26 -11.25
N ALA A 178 -6.40 1.48 -10.99
CA ALA A 178 -6.88 2.75 -10.45
C ALA A 178 -6.27 3.04 -9.08
N PHE A 179 -6.13 2.01 -8.24
CA PHE A 179 -5.50 2.13 -6.94
C PHE A 179 -4.00 2.46 -7.04
N GLY A 180 -3.26 1.68 -7.85
CA GLY A 180 -1.82 1.85 -8.05
C GLY A 180 -1.37 3.23 -8.53
N SER A 181 -2.29 4.00 -9.13
CA SER A 181 -2.03 5.34 -9.66
C SER A 181 -1.76 6.41 -8.59
N PHE A 182 -2.20 6.17 -7.35
CA PHE A 182 -2.13 7.16 -6.26
C PHE A 182 -1.20 6.73 -5.12
N ILE A 183 -0.55 5.58 -5.26
CA ILE A 183 0.38 5.06 -4.27
C ILE A 183 1.71 5.80 -4.38
N ASP A 184 2.16 6.39 -3.29
CA ASP A 184 3.50 6.92 -3.18
C ASP A 184 4.52 5.77 -2.98
N PRO A 185 5.55 5.65 -3.84
CA PRO A 185 6.54 4.59 -3.76
C PRO A 185 7.23 4.43 -2.41
N LYS A 186 7.53 5.55 -1.73
CA LYS A 186 8.21 5.54 -0.45
C LYS A 186 7.37 4.79 0.57
N TYR A 187 6.10 5.16 0.69
CA TYR A 187 5.19 4.58 1.68
C TYR A 187 4.80 3.14 1.34
N ALA A 188 4.68 2.80 0.06
CA ALA A 188 4.52 1.41 -0.36
C ALA A 188 5.68 0.52 0.11
N MET A 189 6.92 1.02 0.01
CA MET A 189 8.10 0.27 0.41
C MET A 189 8.28 0.25 1.94
N VAL A 190 7.99 1.36 2.65
CA VAL A 190 7.95 1.39 4.13
C VAL A 190 6.96 0.36 4.69
N LEU A 191 5.80 0.25 4.06
CA LEU A 191 4.79 -0.74 4.45
C LEU A 191 5.24 -2.18 4.13
N GLY A 192 6.24 -2.36 3.26
CA GLY A 192 6.63 -3.66 2.73
C GLY A 192 5.61 -4.24 1.75
N LEU A 193 4.91 -3.38 0.99
CA LEU A 193 4.01 -3.79 -0.08
C LEU A 193 4.77 -4.35 -1.29
N ILE A 194 5.99 -3.87 -1.49
CA ILE A 194 6.89 -4.21 -2.59
C ILE A 194 8.29 -4.50 -2.06
N PRO A 195 9.10 -5.32 -2.76
CA PRO A 195 10.52 -5.51 -2.44
C PRO A 195 11.31 -4.22 -2.58
N ASP A 196 12.48 -4.20 -1.94
CA ASP A 196 13.41 -3.08 -1.98
C ASP A 196 13.83 -2.75 -3.42
N CYS A 197 13.65 -1.50 -3.82
CA CYS A 197 13.92 -1.00 -5.16
C CYS A 197 14.34 0.47 -5.07
N ASP A 198 15.05 0.98 -6.07
CA ASP A 198 15.35 2.41 -6.11
C ASP A 198 14.03 3.16 -6.30
N LEU A 199 13.74 4.13 -5.44
CA LEU A 199 12.46 4.85 -5.45
C LEU A 199 12.15 5.51 -6.79
N ASP A 200 13.18 5.98 -7.51
CA ASP A 200 13.05 6.57 -8.85
C ASP A 200 12.72 5.54 -9.95
N LYS A 201 12.81 4.25 -9.65
CA LYS A 201 12.44 3.13 -10.53
C LYS A 201 11.09 2.52 -10.19
N VAL A 202 10.39 3.07 -9.19
CA VAL A 202 9.03 2.68 -8.84
C VAL A 202 8.07 3.74 -9.37
N SER A 203 7.11 3.35 -10.20
CA SER A 203 6.19 4.30 -10.84
C SER A 203 4.81 3.71 -11.08
N ALA A 204 3.80 4.58 -11.13
CA ALA A 204 2.47 4.23 -11.59
C ALA A 204 2.42 4.21 -13.13
N VAL A 205 1.73 3.21 -13.70
CA VAL A 205 1.45 3.11 -15.14
C VAL A 205 -0.03 3.31 -15.48
N GLY A 206 -0.87 3.56 -14.48
CA GLY A 206 -2.30 3.82 -14.65
C GLY A 206 -3.09 2.56 -15.05
N ASN A 207 -4.17 2.77 -15.81
CA ASN A 207 -5.00 1.69 -16.34
C ASN A 207 -4.29 0.96 -17.51
N ALA A 208 -3.34 0.09 -17.18
CA ALA A 208 -2.58 -0.70 -18.14
C ALA A 208 -3.47 -1.63 -18.97
N ALA A 209 -4.52 -2.21 -18.38
CA ALA A 209 -5.48 -3.06 -19.08
C ALA A 209 -6.22 -2.28 -20.20
N GLY A 210 -6.71 -1.09 -19.89
CA GLY A 210 -7.37 -0.21 -20.85
C GLY A 210 -6.42 0.27 -21.96
N ALA A 211 -5.18 0.60 -21.61
CA ALA A 211 -4.16 0.96 -22.60
C ALA A 211 -3.85 -0.21 -23.55
N GLY A 212 -3.65 -1.42 -23.02
CA GLY A 212 -3.41 -2.64 -23.80
C GLY A 212 -4.59 -3.01 -24.71
N ALA A 213 -5.82 -2.89 -24.21
CA ALA A 213 -7.03 -3.11 -25.00
C ALA A 213 -7.11 -2.14 -26.20
N ARG A 214 -6.81 -0.85 -25.98
CA ARG A 214 -6.74 0.15 -27.05
C ARG A 214 -5.65 -0.18 -28.07
N MET A 215 -4.46 -0.61 -27.62
CA MET A 215 -3.37 -1.02 -28.52
C MET A 215 -3.77 -2.20 -29.41
N ALA A 216 -4.37 -3.24 -28.84
CA ALA A 216 -4.82 -4.42 -29.58
C ALA A 216 -6.00 -4.12 -30.52
N LEU A 217 -6.88 -3.18 -30.15
CA LEU A 217 -7.98 -2.73 -31.00
C LEU A 217 -7.49 -1.99 -32.24
N LEU A 218 -6.50 -1.10 -32.08
CA LEU A 218 -6.00 -0.23 -33.15
C LEU A 218 -4.91 -0.88 -34.01
N ASN A 219 -4.27 -1.97 -33.55
CA ASN A 219 -3.18 -2.61 -34.26
C ASN A 219 -3.24 -4.14 -34.18
N ARG A 220 -3.43 -4.79 -35.33
CA ARG A 220 -3.45 -6.26 -35.45
C ARG A 220 -2.11 -6.91 -35.10
N GLY A 221 -0.99 -6.22 -35.29
CA GLY A 221 0.34 -6.67 -34.87
C GLY A 221 0.43 -6.80 -33.35
N TYR A 222 0.06 -5.75 -32.61
CA TYR A 222 0.03 -5.81 -31.13
C TYR A 222 -0.96 -6.85 -30.61
N ARG A 223 -2.07 -7.08 -31.32
CA ARG A 223 -3.00 -8.16 -30.98
C ARG A 223 -2.35 -9.54 -31.07
N ARG A 224 -1.62 -9.83 -32.14
CA ARG A 224 -0.87 -11.09 -32.27
C ARG A 224 0.25 -11.19 -31.24
N GLU A 225 0.95 -10.09 -30.99
CA GLU A 225 2.03 -10.03 -30.00
C GLU A 225 1.54 -10.40 -28.59
N ILE A 226 0.38 -9.88 -28.16
CA ILE A 226 -0.16 -10.23 -26.84
C ILE A 226 -0.66 -11.68 -26.79
N GLU A 227 -1.28 -12.18 -27.88
CA GLU A 227 -1.69 -13.60 -28.00
C GLU A 227 -0.49 -14.54 -27.84
N GLU A 228 0.63 -14.26 -28.51
CA GLU A 228 1.88 -15.01 -28.37
C GLU A 228 2.46 -14.87 -26.96
N THR A 229 2.49 -13.65 -26.42
CA THR A 229 3.09 -13.37 -25.11
C THR A 229 2.37 -14.12 -24.00
N VAL A 230 1.04 -14.16 -23.99
CA VAL A 230 0.25 -14.88 -22.98
C VAL A 230 0.60 -16.37 -22.95
N SER A 231 0.84 -17.00 -24.10
CA SER A 231 1.21 -18.43 -24.15
C SER A 231 2.58 -18.75 -23.56
N ARG A 232 3.43 -17.73 -23.33
CA ARG A 232 4.77 -17.86 -22.73
C ARG A 232 4.82 -17.48 -21.25
N ILE A 233 3.72 -16.96 -20.69
CA ILE A 233 3.67 -16.60 -19.27
C ILE A 233 3.52 -17.88 -18.44
N GLU A 234 4.47 -18.09 -17.53
CA GLU A 234 4.40 -19.18 -16.57
C GLU A 234 3.59 -18.73 -15.35
N LYS A 235 2.40 -19.31 -15.18
CA LYS A 235 1.55 -19.05 -14.02
C LYS A 235 2.05 -19.86 -12.82
N ILE A 236 2.34 -19.18 -11.71
CA ILE A 236 2.68 -19.77 -10.43
C ILE A 236 1.44 -19.74 -9.53
N GLU A 237 0.96 -20.91 -9.14
CA GLU A 237 -0.17 -21.06 -8.22
C GLU A 237 0.31 -20.95 -6.78
N THR A 238 0.18 -19.77 -6.18
CA THR A 238 0.64 -19.45 -4.82
C THR A 238 0.16 -20.45 -3.76
N ALA A 239 -1.06 -20.98 -3.92
CA ALA A 239 -1.65 -21.97 -3.01
C ALA A 239 -0.96 -23.34 -3.03
N LEU A 240 -0.22 -23.68 -4.09
CA LEU A 240 0.52 -24.94 -4.22
C LEU A 240 1.98 -24.82 -3.78
N GLU A 241 2.42 -23.61 -3.45
CA GLU A 241 3.83 -23.28 -3.25
C GLU A 241 4.14 -23.26 -1.76
N SER A 242 4.91 -24.25 -1.32
CA SER A 242 5.19 -24.50 0.11
C SER A 242 5.83 -23.31 0.83
N ARG A 243 6.57 -22.47 0.11
CA ARG A 243 7.26 -21.31 0.65
C ARG A 243 6.39 -20.05 0.75
N PHE A 244 5.19 -20.05 0.15
CA PHE A 244 4.31 -18.87 0.22
C PHE A 244 3.99 -18.50 1.68
N GLN A 245 3.63 -19.49 2.50
CA GLN A 245 3.29 -19.26 3.91
C GLN A 245 4.47 -18.74 4.73
N GLU A 246 5.68 -19.22 4.44
CA GLU A 246 6.92 -18.73 5.07
C GLU A 246 7.15 -17.25 4.73
N HIS A 247 7.12 -16.90 3.44
CA HIS A 247 7.26 -15.50 3.00
C HIS A 247 6.16 -14.60 3.54
N PHE A 248 4.93 -15.10 3.64
CA PHE A 248 3.80 -14.39 4.21
C PHE A 248 4.05 -14.04 5.68
N VAL A 249 4.50 -15.00 6.49
CA VAL A 249 4.79 -14.77 7.91
C VAL A 249 5.90 -13.73 8.08
N TYR A 250 6.98 -13.80 7.30
CA TYR A 250 8.04 -12.78 7.35
C TYR A 250 7.54 -11.41 6.91
N ALA A 251 6.65 -11.37 5.92
CA ALA A 251 6.07 -10.14 5.41
C ALA A 251 4.98 -9.54 6.31
N MET A 252 4.59 -10.17 7.42
CA MET A 252 3.68 -9.54 8.39
C MET A 252 4.34 -8.36 9.13
N ALA A 253 5.65 -8.44 9.37
CA ALA A 253 6.44 -7.37 9.98
C ALA A 253 6.65 -6.19 9.01
N LEU A 254 6.80 -4.96 9.51
CA LEU A 254 7.01 -3.75 8.70
C LEU A 254 8.50 -3.36 8.63
N PRO A 255 9.12 -3.25 7.43
CA PRO A 255 8.60 -3.66 6.12
C PRO A 255 8.62 -5.19 5.93
N ASN A 256 9.54 -5.91 6.57
CA ASN A 256 9.65 -7.38 6.55
C ASN A 256 10.59 -7.84 7.69
N LYS A 257 10.40 -9.06 8.21
CA LYS A 257 11.21 -9.61 9.31
C LYS A 257 12.61 -10.06 8.90
N VAL A 258 12.81 -10.40 7.63
CA VAL A 258 14.02 -11.08 7.13
C VAL A 258 14.70 -10.30 6.02
N ASP A 259 13.94 -9.74 5.08
CA ASP A 259 14.52 -8.98 3.97
C ASP A 259 15.00 -7.59 4.47
N PRO A 260 16.20 -7.11 4.08
CA PRO A 260 16.90 -6.02 4.78
C PRO A 260 16.58 -4.58 4.31
N PHE A 261 15.91 -4.38 3.18
CA PHE A 261 15.54 -3.06 2.62
C PHE A 261 16.62 -1.95 2.70
N PRO A 262 17.85 -2.17 2.19
CA PRO A 262 18.92 -1.18 2.27
C PRO A 262 18.63 0.13 1.52
N LYS A 263 17.94 0.08 0.38
CA LYS A 263 17.61 1.29 -0.40
C LYS A 263 16.58 2.14 0.31
N LEU A 264 15.55 1.51 0.89
CA LEU A 264 14.60 2.19 1.76
C LEU A 264 15.32 2.85 2.95
N SER A 265 16.17 2.10 3.65
CA SER A 265 16.89 2.60 4.84
C SER A 265 17.77 3.82 4.54
N ALA A 266 18.29 3.93 3.31
CA ALA A 266 19.01 5.12 2.88
C ALA A 266 18.09 6.33 2.60
N ALA A 267 16.83 6.08 2.24
CA ALA A 267 15.83 7.09 1.87
C ALA A 267 14.94 7.56 3.03
N VAL A 268 14.81 6.76 4.09
CA VAL A 268 14.06 7.10 5.32
C VAL A 268 15.06 7.24 6.46
N LYS A 269 15.27 8.47 6.93
CA LYS A 269 16.09 8.80 8.10
C LYS A 269 15.19 9.43 9.15
#